data_AF-A0A9E3ZGV5-F1
#
_entry.id   AF-A0A9E3ZGV5-F1
#
_cell.length_a   1.000
_cell.length_b   1.000
_cell.length_c   1.000
_cell.angle_alpha   90.00
_cell.angle_beta   90.00
_cell.angle_gamma   90.00
#
_symmetry.space_group_name_H-M   'P 1'
#
loop_
_entity.id
_entity.type
_entity.pdbx_description
1 polymer ?
#
loop_
_entity_poly.entity_id
_entity_poly.type
_entity_poly.pdbx_seq_one_letter_code
_entity_poly.pdbx_strand_id
1 'polypeptide(L)'
;MTILRLAWYSLRNRRLTVALTLVSIALSVALLVGVERLRHETRNSFSSTVSGTDLIVGARSGPVQLLLYAVFRIGDATNNLRWQSYRAIASDRRVAWSVPLSLGDSHRGFRVLGTNGDYFRYYRYGRSQPLAFS
;
A
#
# COMPACT_ATOMS: atom_id res chain seq x y z
N MET A 1 8.00 -35.72 -32.84
CA MET A 1 9.24 -34.90 -32.81
C MET A 1 9.54 -34.15 -34.12
N THR A 2 8.80 -34.39 -35.21
CA THR A 2 8.95 -33.67 -36.49
C THR A 2 8.33 -32.26 -36.48
N ILE A 3 7.20 -32.07 -35.79
CA ILE A 3 6.47 -30.79 -35.73
C ILE A 3 7.30 -29.69 -35.03
N LEU A 4 7.91 -29.99 -33.88
CA LEU A 4 8.82 -29.07 -33.18
C LEU A 4 10.04 -28.68 -34.03
N ARG A 5 10.57 -29.64 -34.80
CA ARG A 5 11.71 -29.41 -35.70
C ARG A 5 11.32 -28.47 -36.85
N LEU A 6 10.16 -28.70 -37.47
CA LEU A 6 9.60 -27.82 -38.50
C LEU A 6 9.29 -26.42 -37.97
N ALA A 7 8.72 -26.32 -36.77
CA ALA A 7 8.47 -25.04 -36.11
C ALA A 7 9.78 -24.24 -35.88
N TRP A 8 10.84 -24.91 -35.44
CA TRP A 8 12.16 -24.29 -35.26
C TRP A 8 12.78 -23.78 -36.56
N TYR A 9 12.74 -24.59 -37.63
CA TYR A 9 13.20 -24.13 -38.95
C TYR A 9 12.37 -22.97 -39.49
N SER A 10 11.06 -22.96 -39.25
CA SER A 10 10.16 -21.86 -39.63
C SER A 10 10.49 -20.55 -38.87
N LEU A 11 10.67 -20.63 -37.55
CA LEU A 11 11.09 -19.49 -36.72
C LEU A 11 12.44 -18.93 -37.19
N ARG A 12 13.39 -19.82 -37.53
CA ARG A 12 14.73 -19.44 -38.00
C ARG A 12 14.73 -18.87 -39.43
N ASN A 13 13.70 -19.10 -40.23
CA ASN A 13 13.53 -18.47 -41.54
C ASN A 13 12.90 -17.07 -41.43
N ARG A 14 12.05 -16.84 -40.41
CA ARG A 14 11.35 -15.56 -40.15
C ARG A 14 11.91 -14.79 -38.96
N ARG A 15 13.25 -14.78 -38.80
CA ARG A 15 13.93 -14.29 -37.58
C ARG A 15 13.53 -12.87 -37.18
N LEU A 16 13.36 -11.98 -38.16
CA LEU A 16 13.06 -10.58 -37.91
C LEU A 16 11.64 -10.38 -37.35
N THR A 17 10.64 -11.01 -37.98
CA THR A 17 9.25 -10.99 -37.49
C THR A 17 9.13 -11.65 -36.12
N VAL A 18 9.82 -12.78 -35.91
CA VAL A 18 9.84 -13.49 -34.62
C VAL A 18 10.51 -12.67 -33.53
N ALA A 19 11.59 -11.94 -33.84
CA ALA A 19 12.23 -11.05 -32.89
C ALA A 19 11.32 -9.89 -32.48
N LEU A 20 10.63 -9.26 -33.44
CA LEU A 20 9.68 -8.19 -33.16
C LEU A 20 8.50 -8.66 -32.31
N THR A 21 7.96 -9.85 -32.56
CA THR A 21 6.88 -10.41 -31.72
C THR A 21 7.38 -10.77 -30.33
N LEU A 22 8.58 -11.35 -30.20
CA LEU A 22 9.21 -11.62 -28.91
C LEU A 22 9.41 -10.34 -28.09
N VAL A 23 9.95 -9.28 -28.71
CA VAL A 23 10.15 -7.99 -28.06
C VAL A 23 8.81 -7.39 -27.61
N SER A 24 7.79 -7.43 -28.47
CA SER A 24 6.45 -6.92 -28.14
C SER A 24 5.86 -7.65 -26.92
N ILE A 25 5.88 -8.98 -26.94
CA ILE A 25 5.39 -9.81 -25.82
C ILE A 25 6.22 -9.54 -24.56
N ALA A 26 7.55 -9.49 -24.67
CA ALA A 26 8.44 -9.21 -23.54
C ALA A 26 8.14 -7.84 -22.93
N LEU A 27 7.92 -6.81 -23.74
CA LEU A 27 7.60 -5.46 -23.27
C LEU A 27 6.25 -5.43 -22.55
N SER A 28 5.22 -6.07 -23.11
CA SER A 28 3.90 -6.15 -22.48
C SER A 28 3.94 -6.87 -21.13
N VAL A 29 4.63 -8.01 -21.06
CA VAL A 29 4.77 -8.78 -19.81
C VAL A 29 5.62 -8.03 -18.80
N ALA A 30 6.73 -7.42 -19.23
CA ALA A 30 7.61 -6.63 -18.36
C ALA A 30 6.88 -5.42 -17.77
N LEU A 31 6.05 -4.74 -18.56
CA LEU A 31 5.22 -3.62 -18.08
C LEU A 31 4.23 -4.12 -17.01
N LEU A 32 3.48 -5.19 -17.30
CA LEU A 32 2.49 -5.73 -16.37
C LEU A 32 3.13 -6.16 -15.04
N VAL A 33 4.20 -6.95 -15.11
CA VAL A 33 4.92 -7.43 -13.92
C VAL A 33 5.61 -6.28 -13.19
N GLY A 34 6.19 -5.34 -13.93
CA GLY A 34 6.86 -4.17 -13.36
C GLY A 34 5.92 -3.29 -12.56
N VAL A 35 4.74 -2.97 -13.10
CA VAL A 35 3.72 -2.18 -12.39
C VAL A 35 3.24 -2.91 -11.14
N GLU A 36 2.95 -4.22 -11.23
CA GLU A 36 2.48 -4.99 -10.08
C GLU A 36 3.55 -5.06 -8.98
N ARG A 37 4.82 -5.25 -9.36
CA ARG A 37 5.94 -5.33 -8.43
C ARG A 37 6.23 -3.99 -7.77
N LEU A 38 6.21 -2.88 -8.53
CA LEU A 38 6.32 -1.54 -7.97
C LEU A 38 5.19 -1.25 -6.97
N ARG A 39 3.95 -1.64 -7.29
CA ARG A 39 2.80 -1.47 -6.38
C ARG A 39 3.02 -2.25 -5.07
N HIS A 40 3.46 -3.50 -5.15
CA HIS A 40 3.71 -4.33 -3.98
C HIS A 40 4.89 -3.83 -3.13
N GLU A 41 6.02 -3.51 -3.75
CA GLU A 41 7.20 -3.03 -3.02
C GLU A 41 6.94 -1.68 -2.34
N THR A 42 6.21 -0.79 -3.01
CA THR A 42 5.78 0.48 -2.42
C THR A 42 4.90 0.23 -1.18
N ARG A 43 3.93 -0.71 -1.27
CA ARG A 43 3.10 -1.10 -0.13
C ARG A 43 3.91 -1.71 1.02
N ASN A 44 4.87 -2.59 0.72
CA ASN A 44 5.71 -3.25 1.72
C ASN A 44 6.64 -2.25 2.42
N SER A 45 7.27 -1.36 1.64
CA SER A 45 8.13 -0.29 2.16
C SER A 45 7.35 0.61 3.12
N PHE A 46 6.12 0.97 2.77
CA PHE A 46 5.26 1.76 3.64
C PHE A 46 4.78 1.02 4.89
N SER A 47 4.44 -0.26 4.79
CA SER A 47 4.08 -1.10 5.95
C SER A 47 5.24 -1.23 6.94
N SER A 48 6.49 -1.28 6.47
CA SER A 48 7.67 -1.36 7.33
C SER A 48 7.99 -0.06 8.10
N THR A 49 7.39 1.07 7.70
CA THR A 49 7.63 2.37 8.35
C THR A 49 6.82 2.54 9.64
N VAL A 50 5.69 1.83 9.79
CA VAL A 50 4.89 1.82 11.02
C VAL A 50 5.29 0.59 11.84
N SER A 51 6.30 0.77 12.70
CA SER A 51 6.72 -0.31 13.60
C SER A 51 5.76 -0.42 14.78
N GLY A 52 5.21 -1.61 15.00
CA GLY A 52 4.42 -1.93 16.21
C GLY A 52 2.90 -1.83 16.05
N THR A 53 2.37 -1.56 14.86
CA THR A 53 0.91 -1.59 14.60
C THR A 53 0.54 -2.83 13.81
N ASP A 54 -0.28 -3.70 14.39
CA ASP A 54 -0.68 -4.97 13.76
C ASP A 54 -1.79 -4.80 12.72
N LEU A 55 -2.67 -3.80 12.91
CA LEU A 55 -3.87 -3.63 12.09
C LEU A 55 -4.28 -2.16 11.95
N ILE A 56 -4.60 -1.76 10.71
CA ILE A 56 -5.26 -0.48 10.41
C ILE A 56 -6.71 -0.79 10.04
N VAL A 57 -7.66 -0.16 10.74
CA VAL A 57 -9.10 -0.33 10.51
C VAL A 57 -9.70 1.00 10.07
N GLY A 58 -10.47 0.98 8.98
CA GLY A 58 -11.17 2.16 8.46
C GLY A 58 -12.43 1.75 7.72
N ALA A 59 -13.13 2.73 7.15
CA ALA A 59 -14.29 2.43 6.31
C ALA A 59 -13.88 1.70 5.02
N ARG A 60 -14.88 1.09 4.37
CA ARG A 60 -14.71 0.33 3.12
C ARG A 60 -13.96 1.17 2.07
N SER A 61 -12.71 0.80 1.81
CA SER A 61 -11.77 1.45 0.90
C SER A 61 -10.69 0.46 0.46
N GLY A 62 -9.86 0.84 -0.51
CA GLY A 62 -8.71 0.03 -0.90
C GLY A 62 -7.68 -0.07 0.23
N PRO A 63 -7.09 -1.25 0.53
CA PRO A 63 -6.14 -1.40 1.63
C PRO A 63 -4.92 -0.46 1.54
N VAL A 64 -4.44 -0.20 0.31
CA VAL A 64 -3.33 0.73 0.06
C VAL A 64 -3.76 2.17 0.34
N GLN A 65 -4.96 2.55 -0.08
CA GLN A 65 -5.50 3.89 0.16
C GLN A 65 -5.68 4.15 1.66
N LEU A 66 -6.23 3.19 2.41
CA LEU A 66 -6.38 3.29 3.86
C LEU A 66 -5.02 3.47 4.55
N LEU A 67 -4.00 2.71 4.15
CA LEU A 67 -2.65 2.82 4.69
C LEU A 67 -2.01 4.18 4.38
N LEU A 68 -2.05 4.60 3.12
CA LEU A 68 -1.52 5.89 2.68
C LEU A 68 -2.21 7.06 3.38
N TYR A 69 -3.52 6.96 3.57
CA TYR A 69 -4.31 7.98 4.25
C TYR A 69 -4.01 8.03 5.75
N ALA A 70 -4.05 6.89 6.45
CA ALA A 70 -3.87 6.83 7.91
C ALA A 70 -2.44 7.17 8.36
N VAL A 71 -1.43 6.68 7.63
CA VAL A 71 -0.02 6.76 8.03
C VAL A 71 0.67 7.94 7.37
N PHE A 72 0.57 8.05 6.06
CA PHE A 72 1.30 9.05 5.27
C PHE A 72 0.50 10.32 5.05
N ARG A 73 -0.79 10.32 5.42
CA ARG A 73 -1.70 11.44 5.18
C ARG A 73 -1.75 11.81 3.69
N ILE A 74 -1.66 10.81 2.81
CA ILE A 74 -1.73 10.97 1.34
C ILE A 74 -3.10 10.49 0.86
N GLY A 75 -3.69 11.22 -0.09
CA GLY A 75 -4.97 10.92 -0.70
C GLY A 75 -6.16 11.61 -0.02
N ASP A 76 -7.35 11.35 -0.55
CA ASP A 76 -8.59 11.99 -0.12
C ASP A 76 -9.24 11.27 1.06
N ALA A 77 -10.09 12.01 1.79
CA ALA A 77 -10.83 11.46 2.91
C ALA A 77 -11.67 10.25 2.48
N THR A 78 -11.31 9.07 3.00
CA THR A 78 -12.20 7.91 2.94
C THR A 78 -13.43 8.19 3.80
N ASN A 79 -14.50 7.40 3.61
CA ASN A 79 -15.60 7.41 4.58
C ASN A 79 -15.06 7.24 6.01
N ASN A 80 -15.67 7.94 6.96
CA ASN A 80 -15.29 7.82 8.36
C ASN A 80 -15.90 6.57 8.99
N LEU A 81 -15.14 5.93 9.89
CA LEU A 81 -15.68 4.91 10.77
C LEU A 81 -16.59 5.59 11.81
N ARG A 82 -17.77 5.03 12.05
CA ARG A 82 -18.65 5.55 13.11
C ARG A 82 -17.99 5.38 14.48
N TRP A 83 -18.14 6.38 15.35
CA TRP A 83 -17.55 6.37 16.70
C TRP A 83 -17.99 5.16 17.53
N GLN A 84 -19.25 4.72 17.38
CA GLN A 84 -19.77 3.52 18.04
C GLN A 84 -19.00 2.27 17.62
N SER A 85 -18.66 2.14 16.34
CA SER A 85 -17.89 1.00 15.82
C SER A 85 -16.45 1.02 16.34
N TYR A 86 -15.83 2.19 16.40
CA TYR A 86 -14.52 2.34 17.03
C TYR A 86 -14.55 1.87 18.50
N ARG A 87 -15.52 2.34 19.30
CA ARG A 87 -15.65 1.92 20.71
C ARG A 87 -15.85 0.42 20.86
N ALA A 88 -16.65 -0.20 20.00
CA ALA A 88 -16.86 -1.65 20.02
C ALA A 88 -15.54 -2.40 19.78
N ILE A 89 -14.74 -1.99 18.80
CA ILE A 89 -13.42 -2.58 18.51
C ILE A 89 -12.46 -2.34 19.67
N ALA A 90 -12.37 -1.11 20.17
CA ALA A 90 -11.48 -0.74 21.26
C ALA A 90 -11.81 -1.45 22.59
N SER A 91 -13.06 -1.89 22.77
CA SER A 91 -13.50 -2.67 23.94
C SER A 91 -13.24 -4.18 23.83
N ASP A 92 -12.81 -4.68 22.67
CA ASP A 92 -12.50 -6.09 22.49
C ASP A 92 -11.24 -6.47 23.28
N ARG A 93 -11.30 -7.57 24.04
CA ARG A 93 -10.18 -8.03 24.89
C ARG A 93 -8.91 -8.36 24.11
N ARG A 94 -9.01 -8.59 22.79
CA ARG A 94 -7.86 -8.86 21.91
C ARG A 94 -7.11 -7.59 21.51
N VAL A 95 -7.67 -6.41 21.77
CA VAL A 95 -7.07 -5.12 21.42
C VAL A 95 -6.29 -4.61 22.63
N ALA A 96 -4.95 -4.68 22.55
CA ALA A 96 -4.08 -4.20 23.63
C ALA A 96 -4.14 -2.66 23.77
N TRP A 97 -4.24 -1.95 22.65
CA TRP A 97 -4.38 -0.50 22.58
C TRP A 97 -4.99 -0.11 21.23
N SER A 98 -5.58 1.08 21.15
CA SER A 98 -6.10 1.62 19.90
C SER A 98 -5.92 3.13 19.85
N VAL A 99 -5.70 3.67 18.66
CA VAL A 99 -5.54 5.11 18.47
C VAL A 99 -6.53 5.58 17.41
N PRO A 100 -7.50 6.45 17.76
CA PRO A 100 -8.46 6.97 16.80
C PRO A 100 -7.79 8.06 15.96
N LEU A 101 -7.89 7.95 14.63
CA LEU A 101 -7.37 8.95 13.70
C LEU A 101 -8.54 9.62 12.97
N SER A 102 -8.56 10.95 12.98
CA SER A 102 -9.48 11.78 12.20
C SER A 102 -8.70 12.80 11.39
N LEU A 103 -8.82 12.72 10.07
CA LEU A 103 -8.14 13.56 9.11
C LEU A 103 -9.22 14.24 8.25
N GLY A 104 -9.10 15.52 7.97
CA GLY A 104 -10.12 16.22 7.18
C GLY A 104 -9.67 17.60 6.74
N ASP A 105 -9.12 18.35 7.69
CA ASP A 105 -8.66 19.71 7.44
C ASP A 105 -7.15 19.79 7.24
N SER A 106 -6.72 20.92 6.70
CA SER A 106 -5.31 21.29 6.59
C SER A 106 -5.14 22.75 7.00
N HIS A 107 -4.04 23.05 7.67
CA HIS A 107 -3.67 24.39 8.07
C HIS A 107 -2.28 24.73 7.53
N ARG A 108 -2.17 25.78 6.70
CA ARG A 108 -0.90 26.24 6.10
C ARG A 108 -0.12 25.12 5.37
N GLY A 109 -0.84 24.24 4.68
CA GLY A 109 -0.24 23.10 3.96
C GLY A 109 0.06 21.87 4.83
N PHE A 110 -0.17 21.93 6.14
CA PHE A 110 -0.03 20.78 7.05
C PHE A 110 -1.39 20.15 7.34
N ARG A 111 -1.52 18.84 7.16
CA ARG A 111 -2.75 18.11 7.50
C ARG A 111 -2.97 18.12 9.01
N VAL A 112 -4.17 18.52 9.43
CA VAL A 112 -4.59 18.50 10.82
C VAL A 112 -5.07 17.09 11.15
N LEU A 113 -4.51 16.51 12.22
CA LEU A 113 -4.87 15.19 12.72
C LEU A 113 -5.58 15.34 14.08
N GLY A 114 -6.83 14.93 14.14
CA GLY A 114 -7.54 14.68 15.39
C GLY A 114 -7.20 13.28 15.91
N THR A 115 -6.68 13.20 17.13
CA THR A 115 -6.34 11.94 17.81
C THR A 115 -6.33 12.15 19.34
N ASN A 116 -6.15 11.08 20.10
CA ASN A 116 -5.92 11.14 21.55
C ASN A 116 -4.41 11.08 21.90
N GLY A 117 -4.10 11.19 23.19
CA GLY A 117 -2.72 11.16 23.70
C GLY A 117 -1.98 9.84 23.45
N ASP A 118 -2.70 8.73 23.28
CA ASP A 118 -2.12 7.42 23.00
C ASP A 118 -1.34 7.40 21.68
N TYR A 119 -1.66 8.30 20.74
CA TYR A 119 -0.89 8.48 19.51
C TYR A 119 0.58 8.74 19.78
N PHE A 120 0.92 9.64 20.70
CA PHE A 120 2.32 9.95 21.02
C PHE A 120 3.02 8.81 21.79
N ARG A 121 2.24 7.92 22.44
CA ARG A 121 2.74 6.80 23.21
C ARG A 121 3.07 5.58 22.35
N TYR A 122 2.20 5.26 21.40
CA TYR A 122 2.30 4.03 20.61
C TYR A 122 2.79 4.26 19.19
N TYR A 123 2.51 5.43 18.59
CA TYR A 123 2.94 5.70 17.22
C TYR A 123 4.45 5.91 17.17
N ARG A 124 5.12 5.12 16.34
CA ARG A 124 6.54 5.22 16.06
C ARG A 124 6.76 5.28 14.56
N TYR A 125 7.71 6.10 14.12
CA TYR A 125 8.05 6.25 12.71
C TYR A 125 9.50 5.82 12.44
N GLY A 126 9.73 5.31 11.23
CA GLY A 126 11.07 4.92 10.76
C GLY A 126 11.72 3.86 11.66
N ARG A 127 12.89 4.17 12.23
CA ARG A 127 13.64 3.30 13.15
C ARG A 127 13.09 3.34 14.59
N SER A 128 11.77 3.21 14.73
CA SER A 128 11.07 3.18 16.02
C SER A 128 11.20 4.45 16.87
N GLN A 129 11.34 5.62 16.23
CA GLN A 129 11.45 6.90 16.92
C GLN A 129 10.07 7.36 17.44
N PRO A 130 9.97 7.84 18.69
CA PRO A 130 8.74 8.41 19.24
C PRO A 130 8.47 9.80 18.66
N LEU A 131 7.21 10.21 18.68
CA LEU A 131 6.82 11.59 18.39
C LEU A 131 7.05 12.47 19.62
N ALA A 132 7.76 13.59 19.44
CA ALA A 132 7.92 14.63 20.45
C ALA A 132 7.44 15.97 19.89
N PHE A 133 6.86 16.81 20.75
CA PHE A 133 6.65 18.21 20.40
C PHE A 133 8.01 18.92 20.46
N SER A 134 8.39 19.56 19.35
CA SER A 134 9.55 20.46 19.28
C SER A 134 9.22 21.83 19.82
#